data_AF-A0A0U3P6C6-F1
#
_entry.id   AF-A0A0U3P6C6-F1
#
_cell.length_a   1.000
_cell.length_b   1.000
_cell.length_c   1.000
_cell.angle_alpha   90.00
_cell.angle_beta   90.00
_cell.angle_gamma   90.00
#
_symmetry.space_group_name_H-M   'P 1'
#
loop_
_entity.id
_entity.type
_entity.pdbx_description
1 polymer ?
#
loop_
_entity_poly.entity_id
_entity_poly.type
_entity_poly.pdbx_seq_one_letter_code
_entity_poly.pdbx_strand_id
1 'polypeptide(L)'
;MRFARRALGAVAIALSLSVTPASAQQNPRYAGIVVDAKTGKTLYSASADELRFPASLTKVMTLYIVFEELEAGRLRMDTPLKVSAYAAARPPSKLGLRPGSTIQVRDAILALVTKSANDVAAVVAENIGGSEARFADRMTRTARQIGMSKTTFKNPHGLPNAGQRTTARDMATLGRAIQDRFPKHFELFKTRSFTYQGRTHGNHNRLLGAVPGVSGIKTGYINASGFNLVTSVERDGRQIVAVVMGGNTGRSRDAQMVKLINEYMPKASRGPRTAPLLVHNTSSAIVADAKPTAPIRVNAPLRAPVPNSKPDSEPAVLPFAVASAADAPAPVPAPAPQAPVQAAAAAPAPAPAPVPVPAPAPAVAAARTVVQPQQEIQIASADGNVALPSPAPAIVVETSTITPGISPKPSPRVAAAFAVIEAAPVETVPAPETVAHTPARATAAEKTTVTVATNNTADAAPGWQVQIGAAVSETAAIGLLKKAQAATGSALRNRDPYTEEVTAKGQTMYRARFVGFQDKNQAQAACQSLKRAKFNCYTIYQ
;
A
#
# COMPACT_ATOMS: atom_id res chain seq x y z
N MET A 1 69.45 10.03 -62.21
CA MET A 1 68.76 10.97 -61.29
C MET A 1 67.26 10.70 -61.45
N ARG A 2 66.62 9.99 -60.51
CA ARG A 2 65.92 10.50 -59.31
C ARG A 2 64.42 10.81 -59.56
N PHE A 3 63.57 10.01 -58.89
CA PHE A 3 62.21 10.29 -58.35
C PHE A 3 60.92 10.22 -59.21
N ALA A 4 60.34 9.03 -59.26
CA ALA A 4 59.07 8.58 -58.62
C ALA A 4 57.79 9.47 -58.48
N ARG A 5 56.64 8.78 -58.64
CA ARG A 5 55.27 8.93 -58.05
C ARG A 5 54.18 9.48 -58.99
N ARG A 6 53.26 8.64 -59.49
CA ARG A 6 52.00 8.10 -58.89
C ARG A 6 50.92 9.16 -58.61
N ALA A 7 49.79 9.08 -59.32
CA ALA A 7 48.49 9.54 -58.85
C ALA A 7 47.38 8.67 -59.45
N LEU A 8 46.99 7.62 -58.72
CA LEU A 8 45.73 6.89 -58.91
C LEU A 8 44.64 7.74 -58.22
N GLY A 9 43.63 8.18 -58.97
CA GLY A 9 42.48 8.91 -58.42
C GLY A 9 41.61 7.98 -57.57
N ALA A 10 41.56 8.24 -56.26
CA ALA A 10 40.71 7.52 -55.32
C ALA A 10 39.29 8.09 -55.35
N VAL A 11 38.31 7.27 -55.73
CA VAL A 11 36.88 7.50 -55.50
C VAL A 11 36.62 7.32 -54.00
N ALA A 12 36.49 8.43 -53.27
CA ALA A 12 36.09 8.41 -51.87
C ALA A 12 34.56 8.27 -51.77
N ILE A 13 34.08 7.04 -51.52
CA ILE A 13 32.70 6.78 -51.11
C ILE A 13 32.55 7.30 -49.68
N ALA A 14 31.90 8.45 -49.52
CA ALA A 14 31.50 8.98 -48.22
C ALA A 14 30.35 8.12 -47.66
N LEU A 15 30.70 7.10 -46.87
CA LEU A 15 29.75 6.29 -46.12
C LEU A 15 29.30 7.10 -44.89
N SER A 16 28.24 7.87 -45.03
CA SER A 16 27.58 8.58 -43.92
C SER A 16 26.91 7.57 -42.99
N LEU A 17 27.64 7.12 -41.96
CA LEU A 17 27.07 6.38 -40.84
C LEU A 17 26.05 7.27 -40.12
N SER A 18 24.78 6.99 -40.38
CA SER A 18 23.67 7.54 -39.60
C SER A 18 23.70 6.90 -38.22
N VAL A 19 24.41 7.50 -37.27
CA VAL A 19 24.33 7.14 -35.86
C VAL A 19 22.96 7.58 -35.36
N THR A 20 21.95 6.72 -35.50
CA THR A 20 20.68 6.90 -34.80
C THR A 20 21.01 6.84 -33.30
N PRO A 21 20.75 7.90 -32.51
CA PRO A 21 20.96 7.81 -31.07
C PRO A 21 20.12 6.64 -30.57
N ALA A 22 20.78 5.66 -29.94
CA ALA A 22 20.10 4.59 -29.25
C ALA A 22 19.18 5.26 -28.23
N SER A 23 17.87 5.27 -28.51
CA SER A 23 16.88 5.75 -27.55
C SER A 23 17.07 4.90 -26.31
N ALA A 24 17.58 5.52 -25.23
CA ALA A 24 17.68 4.88 -23.94
C ALA A 24 16.31 4.29 -23.64
N GLN A 25 16.22 2.96 -23.59
CA GLN A 25 14.95 2.25 -23.50
C GLN A 25 14.24 2.73 -22.23
N GLN A 26 13.20 3.56 -22.42
CA GLN A 26 12.47 4.14 -21.30
C GLN A 26 11.89 2.99 -20.48
N ASN A 27 12.23 2.95 -19.19
CA ASN A 27 11.74 1.92 -18.29
C ASN A 27 10.20 1.98 -18.25
N PRO A 28 9.49 1.01 -18.83
CA PRO A 28 8.03 1.10 -19.01
C PRO A 28 7.27 1.00 -17.67
N ARG A 29 7.95 0.61 -16.59
CA ARG A 29 7.38 0.58 -15.24
C ARG A 29 7.46 1.95 -14.56
N TYR A 30 8.31 2.84 -15.05
CA TYR A 30 8.55 4.12 -14.41
C TYR A 30 7.26 4.95 -14.37
N ALA A 31 7.01 5.56 -13.22
CA ALA A 31 6.07 6.65 -13.06
C ALA A 31 6.61 7.57 -11.97
N GLY A 32 6.40 8.88 -12.11
CA GLY A 32 6.83 9.84 -11.12
C GLY A 32 6.01 11.11 -11.13
N ILE A 33 5.93 11.75 -9.98
CA ILE A 33 5.25 13.05 -9.81
C ILE A 33 5.92 13.81 -8.67
N VAL A 34 6.03 15.13 -8.80
CA VAL A 34 6.37 16.04 -7.71
C VAL A 34 5.24 17.05 -7.59
N VAL A 35 4.71 17.20 -6.38
CA VAL A 35 3.61 18.12 -6.07
C VAL A 35 4.10 19.09 -5.01
N ASP A 36 3.87 20.37 -5.24
CA ASP A 36 3.97 21.38 -4.19
C ASP A 36 2.88 21.09 -3.14
N ALA A 37 3.29 20.75 -1.92
CA ALA A 37 2.36 20.33 -0.88
C ALA A 37 1.41 21.49 -0.51
N LYS A 38 1.90 22.74 -0.50
CA LYS A 38 1.16 23.91 -0.04
C LYS A 38 0.08 24.36 -1.02
N THR A 39 0.38 24.33 -2.31
CA THR A 39 -0.53 24.81 -3.37
C THR A 39 -1.24 23.67 -4.10
N GLY A 40 -0.76 22.43 -3.97
CA GLY A 40 -1.25 21.29 -4.73
C GLY A 40 -0.84 21.27 -6.20
N LYS A 41 -0.05 22.25 -6.64
CA LYS A 41 0.43 22.35 -8.02
C LYS A 41 1.37 21.18 -8.34
N THR A 42 1.11 20.50 -9.45
CA THR A 42 2.05 19.51 -9.99
C THR A 42 3.25 20.26 -10.59
N LEU A 43 4.44 19.98 -10.07
CA LEU A 43 5.72 20.57 -10.54
C LEU A 43 6.42 19.68 -11.56
N TYR A 44 6.20 18.36 -11.46
CA TYR A 44 6.72 17.35 -12.37
C TYR A 44 5.72 16.21 -12.49
N SER A 45 5.60 15.61 -13.67
CA SER A 45 4.86 14.37 -13.88
C SER A 45 5.41 13.58 -15.05
N ALA A 46 5.52 12.26 -14.88
CA ALA A 46 5.85 11.29 -15.92
C ALA A 46 5.04 10.02 -15.68
N SER A 47 4.20 9.62 -16.65
CA SER A 47 3.27 8.47 -16.51
C SER A 47 2.48 8.47 -15.19
N ALA A 48 2.20 9.66 -14.65
CA ALA A 48 1.75 9.82 -13.27
C ALA A 48 0.34 9.26 -13.03
N ASP A 49 -0.45 9.14 -14.09
CA ASP A 49 -1.84 8.70 -14.13
C ASP A 49 -2.01 7.25 -14.61
N GLU A 50 -0.91 6.58 -14.95
CA GLU A 50 -0.91 5.19 -15.37
C GLU A 50 -1.00 4.24 -14.16
N LEU A 51 -1.67 3.11 -14.38
CA LEU A 51 -1.85 2.11 -13.34
C LEU A 51 -0.53 1.41 -13.01
N ARG A 52 -0.27 1.28 -11.71
CA ARG A 52 0.89 0.61 -11.13
C ARG A 52 0.45 -0.24 -9.94
N PHE A 53 1.25 -1.23 -9.60
CA PHE A 53 1.12 -1.93 -8.32
C PHE A 53 1.75 -1.09 -7.20
N PRO A 54 1.03 -0.80 -6.10
CA PRO A 54 1.53 0.07 -5.03
C PRO A 54 2.68 -0.58 -4.22
N ALA A 55 2.75 -1.92 -4.17
CA ALA A 55 3.57 -2.63 -3.20
C ALA A 55 3.32 -2.07 -1.77
N SER A 56 4.33 -2.06 -0.90
CA SER A 56 4.21 -1.54 0.47
C SER A 56 3.87 -0.05 0.60
N LEU A 57 3.76 0.74 -0.48
CA LEU A 57 3.16 2.07 -0.41
C LEU A 57 1.71 2.01 0.12
N THR A 58 1.05 0.87 -0.09
CA THR A 58 -0.26 0.52 0.49
C THR A 58 -0.37 0.80 1.98
N LYS A 59 0.71 0.59 2.74
CA LYS A 59 0.71 0.79 4.20
C LYS A 59 0.53 2.25 4.62
N VAL A 60 0.73 3.21 3.72
CA VAL A 60 0.39 4.62 4.00
C VAL A 60 -1.11 4.78 4.18
N MET A 61 -1.94 4.07 3.39
CA MET A 61 -3.40 4.08 3.57
C MET A 61 -3.82 3.31 4.84
N THR A 62 -3.13 2.21 5.14
CA THR A 62 -3.33 1.49 6.41
C THR A 62 -3.08 2.41 7.61
N LEU A 63 -2.00 3.19 7.58
CA LEU A 63 -1.68 4.17 8.62
C LEU A 63 -2.66 5.35 8.63
N TYR A 64 -3.10 5.82 7.47
CA TYR A 64 -4.13 6.86 7.37
C TYR A 64 -5.39 6.45 8.16
N ILE A 65 -5.88 5.22 7.95
CA ILE A 65 -7.02 4.69 8.69
C ILE A 65 -6.71 4.51 10.19
N VAL A 66 -5.53 4.03 10.57
CA VAL A 66 -5.14 3.95 11.99
C VAL A 66 -5.21 5.33 12.64
N PHE A 67 -4.76 6.37 11.94
CA PHE A 67 -4.80 7.73 12.46
C PHE A 67 -6.23 8.28 12.53
N GLU A 68 -7.13 7.90 11.61
CA GLU A 68 -8.57 8.19 11.76
C GLU A 68 -9.16 7.55 13.03
N GLU A 69 -8.78 6.31 13.35
CA GLU A 69 -9.24 5.62 14.54
C GLU A 69 -8.70 6.24 15.83
N LEU A 70 -7.46 6.74 15.81
CA LEU A 70 -6.86 7.49 16.93
C LEU A 70 -7.54 8.85 17.13
N GLU A 71 -7.76 9.60 16.05
CA GLU A 71 -8.45 10.90 16.10
C GLU A 71 -9.90 10.75 16.59
N ALA A 72 -10.59 9.69 16.17
CA ALA A 72 -11.95 9.38 16.61
C ALA A 72 -12.03 8.76 18.03
N GLY A 73 -10.89 8.57 18.72
CA GLY A 73 -10.85 7.98 20.06
C GLY A 73 -11.21 6.49 20.14
N ARG A 74 -11.39 5.81 19.00
CA ARG A 74 -11.69 4.36 18.94
C ARG A 74 -10.46 3.50 19.18
N LEU A 75 -9.27 4.07 18.94
CA LEU A 75 -7.99 3.51 19.35
C LEU A 75 -7.22 4.51 20.21
N ARG A 76 -6.31 3.98 21.02
CA ARG A 76 -5.26 4.73 21.70
C ARG A 76 -3.90 4.08 21.42
N MET A 77 -2.82 4.84 21.62
CA MET A 77 -1.44 4.36 21.39
C MET A 77 -1.07 3.10 22.20
N ASP A 78 -1.69 2.90 23.36
CA ASP A 78 -1.52 1.75 24.26
C ASP A 78 -2.51 0.60 24.00
N THR A 79 -3.47 0.77 23.08
CA THR A 79 -4.47 -0.26 22.79
C THR A 79 -3.78 -1.54 22.28
N PRO A 80 -4.03 -2.72 22.89
CA PRO A 80 -3.48 -3.97 22.42
C PRO A 80 -4.28 -4.51 21.23
N LEU A 81 -3.59 -4.79 20.13
CA LEU A 81 -4.15 -5.45 18.94
C LEU A 81 -3.83 -6.94 18.98
N LYS A 82 -4.85 -7.79 18.84
CA LYS A 82 -4.71 -9.25 18.87
C LYS A 82 -4.04 -9.76 17.60
N VAL A 83 -3.08 -10.67 17.76
CA VAL A 83 -2.37 -11.30 16.65
C VAL A 83 -3.03 -12.63 16.30
N SER A 84 -3.63 -12.74 15.12
CA SER A 84 -4.15 -14.01 14.61
C SER A 84 -3.03 -14.90 14.03
N ALA A 85 -3.32 -16.19 13.88
CA ALA A 85 -2.44 -17.10 13.15
C ALA A 85 -2.27 -16.68 11.67
N TYR A 86 -3.34 -16.18 11.06
CA TYR A 86 -3.33 -15.71 9.67
C TYR A 86 -2.40 -14.49 9.48
N ALA A 87 -2.46 -13.52 10.39
CA ALA A 87 -1.61 -12.34 10.36
C ALA A 87 -0.13 -12.71 10.59
N ALA A 88 0.17 -13.55 11.59
CA ALA A 88 1.52 -14.03 11.85
C ALA A 88 2.14 -14.80 10.66
N ALA A 89 1.29 -15.51 9.90
CA ALA A 89 1.67 -16.28 8.72
C ALA A 89 1.95 -15.42 7.47
N ARG A 90 1.68 -14.11 7.48
CA ARG A 90 1.97 -13.26 6.30
C ARG A 90 3.46 -13.34 5.91
N PRO A 91 3.79 -13.41 4.61
CA PRO A 91 5.17 -13.40 4.13
C PRO A 91 5.97 -12.17 4.58
N PRO A 92 7.30 -12.26 4.76
CA PRO A 92 8.14 -11.11 5.09
C PRO A 92 8.13 -10.02 4.00
N SER A 93 8.53 -8.77 4.26
CA SER A 93 9.03 -8.21 5.54
C SER A 93 8.00 -8.29 6.66
N LYS A 94 8.41 -8.70 7.87
CA LYS A 94 7.53 -8.92 9.02
C LYS A 94 8.29 -8.76 10.35
N LEU A 95 7.58 -8.59 11.48
CA LEU A 95 8.19 -8.59 12.82
C LEU A 95 8.41 -10.01 13.35
N GLY A 96 7.59 -10.98 12.92
CA GLY A 96 7.60 -12.33 13.46
C GLY A 96 6.75 -12.45 14.73
N LEU A 97 5.56 -11.84 14.72
CA LEU A 97 4.62 -11.90 15.84
C LEU A 97 4.15 -13.35 16.10
N ARG A 98 3.89 -13.68 17.36
CA ARG A 98 3.39 -15.00 17.75
C ARG A 98 1.85 -15.01 17.70
N PRO A 99 1.20 -16.02 17.11
CA PRO A 99 -0.26 -16.16 17.20
C PRO A 99 -0.75 -16.14 18.65
N GLY A 100 -1.87 -15.47 18.91
CA GLY A 100 -2.45 -15.32 20.24
C GLY A 100 -1.82 -14.23 21.11
N SER A 101 -0.66 -13.68 20.73
CA SER A 101 -0.08 -12.53 21.43
C SER A 101 -0.78 -11.23 21.06
N THR A 102 -0.33 -10.11 21.64
CA THR A 102 -0.78 -8.76 21.27
C THR A 102 0.39 -7.87 20.87
N ILE A 103 0.10 -6.82 20.10
CA ILE A 103 1.01 -5.71 19.80
C ILE A 103 0.27 -4.40 20.07
N GLN A 104 0.92 -3.43 20.71
CA GLN A 104 0.28 -2.14 20.98
C GLN A 104 0.22 -1.30 19.71
N VAL A 105 -0.79 -0.44 19.57
CA VAL A 105 -0.97 0.45 18.41
C VAL A 105 0.30 1.26 18.12
N ARG A 106 0.98 1.80 19.14
CA ARG A 106 2.26 2.51 18.96
C ARG A 106 3.32 1.66 18.24
N ASP A 107 3.48 0.41 18.66
CA ASP A 107 4.50 -0.49 18.15
C ASP A 107 4.11 -0.96 16.74
N ALA A 108 2.80 -1.15 16.50
CA ALA A 108 2.27 -1.45 15.19
C ALA A 108 2.55 -0.31 14.20
N ILE A 109 2.30 0.95 14.58
CA ILE A 109 2.62 2.12 13.74
C ILE A 109 4.11 2.17 13.44
N LEU A 110 4.96 2.07 14.47
CA LEU A 110 6.42 2.12 14.32
C LEU A 110 6.94 0.98 13.42
N ALA A 111 6.38 -0.21 13.52
CA ALA A 111 6.72 -1.35 12.67
C ALA A 111 6.28 -1.16 11.20
N LEU A 112 5.15 -0.50 10.96
CA LEU A 112 4.67 -0.19 9.61
C LEU A 112 5.51 0.90 8.94
N VAL A 113 5.87 1.97 9.67
CA VAL A 113 6.68 3.07 9.12
C VAL A 113 8.14 2.65 8.88
N THR A 114 8.74 1.87 9.79
CA THR A 114 10.16 1.48 9.70
C THR A 114 10.37 0.19 8.91
N LYS A 115 9.97 -0.95 9.50
CA LYS A 115 10.22 -2.31 8.98
C LYS A 115 9.27 -2.70 7.84
N SER A 116 8.17 -1.96 7.67
CA SER A 116 7.15 -2.24 6.67
C SER A 116 6.53 -3.63 6.85
N ALA A 117 6.30 -4.01 8.11
CA ALA A 117 5.91 -5.35 8.52
C ALA A 117 4.52 -5.76 8.00
N ASN A 118 4.45 -6.87 7.26
CA ASN A 118 3.23 -7.39 6.62
C ASN A 118 2.30 -8.08 7.62
N ASP A 119 2.87 -8.80 8.59
CA ASP A 119 2.12 -9.41 9.70
C ASP A 119 1.40 -8.32 10.51
N VAL A 120 2.10 -7.25 10.88
CA VAL A 120 1.51 -6.10 11.59
C VAL A 120 0.39 -5.43 10.80
N ALA A 121 0.54 -5.28 9.48
CA ALA A 121 -0.51 -4.68 8.65
C ALA A 121 -1.78 -5.55 8.62
N ALA A 122 -1.64 -6.88 8.60
CA ALA A 122 -2.77 -7.79 8.73
C ALA A 122 -3.39 -7.73 10.14
N VAL A 123 -2.58 -7.65 11.20
CA VAL A 123 -3.08 -7.43 12.58
C VAL A 123 -3.93 -6.17 12.66
N VAL A 124 -3.43 -5.04 12.15
CA VAL A 124 -4.17 -3.78 12.12
C VAL A 124 -5.49 -3.94 11.36
N ALA A 125 -5.46 -4.58 10.19
CA ALA A 125 -6.65 -4.77 9.37
C ALA A 125 -7.71 -5.64 10.05
N GLU A 126 -7.33 -6.74 10.68
CA GLU A 126 -8.24 -7.64 11.39
C GLU A 126 -8.86 -6.96 12.62
N ASN A 127 -8.07 -6.19 13.39
CA ASN A 127 -8.57 -5.56 14.61
C ASN A 127 -9.46 -4.33 14.32
N ILE A 128 -9.22 -3.60 13.23
CA ILE A 128 -10.03 -2.41 12.86
C ILE A 128 -11.20 -2.78 11.95
N GLY A 129 -10.97 -3.64 10.95
CA GLY A 129 -11.95 -3.99 9.94
C GLY A 129 -12.69 -5.31 10.19
N GLY A 130 -12.33 -6.05 11.24
CA GLY A 130 -12.81 -7.41 11.52
C GLY A 130 -12.23 -8.49 10.60
N SER A 131 -11.76 -8.12 9.40
CA SER A 131 -11.06 -8.98 8.46
C SER A 131 -10.18 -8.16 7.51
N GLU A 132 -9.19 -8.80 6.89
CA GLU A 132 -8.34 -8.17 5.89
C GLU A 132 -9.14 -7.62 4.69
N ALA A 133 -10.13 -8.39 4.22
CA ALA A 133 -10.96 -8.02 3.08
C ALA A 133 -11.81 -6.77 3.36
N ARG A 134 -12.55 -6.76 4.47
CA ARG A 134 -13.38 -5.60 4.87
C ARG A 134 -12.52 -4.35 5.11
N PHE A 135 -11.33 -4.52 5.67
CA PHE A 135 -10.39 -3.42 5.82
C PHE A 135 -9.91 -2.90 4.46
N ALA A 136 -9.58 -3.78 3.49
CA ALA A 136 -9.20 -3.38 2.15
C ALA A 136 -10.33 -2.65 1.39
N ASP A 137 -11.58 -3.05 1.60
CA ASP A 137 -12.74 -2.32 1.06
C ASP A 137 -12.86 -0.93 1.68
N ARG A 138 -12.65 -0.82 3.00
CA ARG A 138 -12.57 0.48 3.68
C ARG A 138 -11.43 1.32 3.10
N MET A 139 -10.23 0.77 2.94
CA MET A 139 -9.09 1.46 2.32
C MET A 139 -9.44 2.00 0.94
N THR A 140 -10.14 1.24 0.13
CA THR A 140 -10.56 1.67 -1.22
C THR A 140 -11.61 2.78 -1.14
N ARG A 141 -12.61 2.68 -0.24
CA ARG A 141 -13.58 3.76 -0.02
C ARG A 141 -12.90 5.04 0.46
N THR A 142 -12.01 4.94 1.46
CA THR A 142 -11.22 6.08 1.96
C THR A 142 -10.37 6.68 0.85
N ALA A 143 -9.74 5.86 0.00
CA ALA A 143 -8.99 6.34 -1.16
C ALA A 143 -9.86 7.22 -2.09
N ARG A 144 -11.07 6.74 -2.42
CA ARG A 144 -12.01 7.50 -3.27
C ARG A 144 -12.45 8.79 -2.61
N GLN A 145 -12.73 8.77 -1.30
CA GLN A 145 -13.15 9.95 -0.54
C GLN A 145 -12.08 11.05 -0.51
N ILE A 146 -10.79 10.69 -0.50
CA ILE A 146 -9.69 11.66 -0.53
C ILE A 146 -9.19 11.97 -1.95
N GLY A 147 -9.95 11.59 -2.98
CA GLY A 147 -9.67 11.95 -4.38
C GLY A 147 -8.73 11.02 -5.13
N MET A 148 -8.31 9.90 -4.55
CA MET A 148 -7.54 8.86 -5.25
C MET A 148 -8.50 8.03 -6.12
N SER A 149 -8.88 8.53 -7.30
CA SER A 149 -9.94 7.94 -8.14
C SER A 149 -9.54 6.65 -8.86
N LYS A 150 -8.25 6.36 -8.99
CA LYS A 150 -7.70 5.22 -9.75
C LYS A 150 -7.03 4.16 -8.86
N THR A 151 -7.16 4.28 -7.54
CA THR A 151 -6.56 3.34 -6.57
C THR A 151 -7.53 2.30 -6.03
N THR A 152 -7.24 1.02 -6.19
CA THR A 152 -7.98 -0.05 -5.53
C THR A 152 -7.02 -0.81 -4.63
N PHE A 153 -7.34 -0.90 -3.33
CA PHE A 153 -6.61 -1.73 -2.38
C PHE A 153 -7.31 -3.08 -2.23
N LYS A 154 -6.53 -4.15 -2.14
CA LYS A 154 -7.05 -5.52 -1.93
C LYS A 154 -6.48 -6.19 -0.68
N ASN A 155 -5.54 -5.51 -0.02
CA ASN A 155 -4.94 -5.93 1.24
C ASN A 155 -4.27 -4.72 1.93
N PRO A 156 -3.96 -4.79 3.23
CA PRO A 156 -3.37 -3.68 4.00
C PRO A 156 -1.86 -3.54 3.84
N HIS A 157 -1.20 -4.54 3.25
CA HIS A 157 0.26 -4.64 3.26
C HIS A 157 0.92 -4.36 1.91
N GLY A 158 0.22 -4.49 0.79
CA GLY A 158 0.81 -4.36 -0.53
C GLY A 158 1.42 -5.63 -1.14
N LEU A 159 1.20 -6.83 -0.56
CA LEU A 159 1.58 -8.08 -1.22
C LEU A 159 0.82 -8.26 -2.56
N PRO A 160 1.37 -9.05 -3.50
CA PRO A 160 0.81 -9.20 -4.83
C PRO A 160 -0.67 -9.58 -4.82
N ASN A 161 -1.47 -8.80 -5.53
CA ASN A 161 -2.87 -9.09 -5.82
C ASN A 161 -3.23 -8.45 -7.17
N ALA A 162 -3.80 -9.22 -8.09
CA ALA A 162 -4.08 -8.76 -9.45
C ALA A 162 -5.13 -7.63 -9.51
N GLY A 163 -6.02 -7.52 -8.51
CA GLY A 163 -7.00 -6.43 -8.41
C GLY A 163 -6.51 -5.17 -7.70
N GLN A 164 -5.27 -5.18 -7.18
CA GLN A 164 -4.70 -4.03 -6.47
C GLN A 164 -3.95 -3.09 -7.43
N ARG A 165 -4.37 -1.83 -7.52
CA ARG A 165 -3.79 -0.81 -8.41
C ARG A 165 -3.75 0.55 -7.74
N THR A 166 -2.85 1.40 -8.20
CA THR A 166 -2.76 2.83 -7.86
C THR A 166 -2.14 3.59 -9.02
N THR A 167 -2.04 4.90 -8.91
CA THR A 167 -1.18 5.75 -9.77
C THR A 167 -0.16 6.49 -8.90
N ALA A 168 0.84 7.12 -9.53
CA ALA A 168 1.77 7.99 -8.82
C ALA A 168 1.05 9.25 -8.30
N ARG A 169 0.10 9.79 -9.07
CA ARG A 169 -0.75 10.92 -8.67
C ARG A 169 -1.59 10.62 -7.44
N ASP A 170 -2.22 9.44 -7.38
CA ASP A 170 -3.02 9.04 -6.23
C ASP A 170 -2.14 8.84 -4.99
N MET A 171 -0.93 8.29 -5.16
CA MET A 171 0.03 8.18 -4.05
C MET A 171 0.55 9.54 -3.55
N ALA A 172 0.70 10.53 -4.42
CA ALA A 172 1.02 11.91 -4.01
C ALA A 172 -0.15 12.55 -3.27
N THR A 173 -1.38 12.28 -3.70
CA THR A 173 -2.62 12.71 -3.04
C THR A 173 -2.69 12.14 -1.62
N LEU A 174 -2.45 10.84 -1.45
CA LEU A 174 -2.36 10.19 -0.14
C LEU A 174 -1.25 10.78 0.73
N GLY A 175 -0.08 11.02 0.15
CA GLY A 175 1.05 11.63 0.85
C GLY A 175 0.73 13.04 1.37
N ARG A 176 -0.04 13.83 0.62
CA ARG A 176 -0.53 15.14 1.08
C ARG A 176 -1.63 15.00 2.13
N ALA A 177 -2.63 14.16 1.87
CA ALA A 177 -3.78 13.96 2.76
C ALA A 177 -3.36 13.53 4.18
N ILE A 178 -2.38 12.61 4.30
CA ILE A 178 -1.92 12.15 5.62
C ILE A 178 -1.17 13.24 6.40
N GLN A 179 -0.45 14.12 5.71
CA GLN A 179 0.22 15.28 6.33
C GLN A 179 -0.78 16.32 6.81
N ASP A 180 -1.77 16.60 5.96
CA ASP A 180 -2.75 17.66 6.18
C ASP A 180 -3.68 17.33 7.34
N ARG A 181 -4.16 16.08 7.37
CA ARG A 181 -5.11 15.64 8.38
C ARG A 181 -4.46 15.28 9.70
N PHE A 182 -3.27 14.68 9.66
CA PHE A 182 -2.63 14.11 10.85
C PHE A 182 -1.22 14.66 11.10
N PRO A 183 -1.01 15.99 11.15
CA PRO A 183 0.33 16.56 11.29
C PRO A 183 1.06 16.06 12.55
N LYS A 184 0.33 15.87 13.67
CA LYS A 184 0.89 15.31 14.91
C LYS A 184 1.42 13.89 14.74
N HIS A 185 0.66 13.01 14.06
CA HIS A 185 1.06 11.63 13.82
C HIS A 185 2.07 11.50 12.68
N PHE A 186 2.12 12.48 11.77
CA PHE A 186 3.03 12.47 10.63
C PHE A 186 4.51 12.46 11.06
N GLU A 187 4.83 13.01 12.22
CA GLU A 187 6.17 12.96 12.81
C GLU A 187 6.72 11.52 12.97
N LEU A 188 5.85 10.52 13.12
CA LEU A 188 6.24 9.11 13.22
C LEU A 188 6.88 8.58 11.92
N PHE A 189 6.65 9.21 10.76
CA PHE A 189 7.33 8.85 9.51
C PHE A 189 8.81 9.22 9.50
N LYS A 190 9.26 10.10 10.40
CA LYS A 190 10.67 10.50 10.55
C LYS A 190 11.50 9.47 11.32
N THR A 191 10.86 8.47 11.94
CA THR A 191 11.55 7.44 12.72
C THR A 191 12.56 6.67 11.88
N ARG A 192 13.86 6.78 12.21
CA ARG A 192 14.95 6.11 11.48
C ARG A 192 15.15 4.66 11.88
N SER A 193 14.85 4.32 13.12
CA SER A 193 14.89 2.97 13.65
C SER A 193 13.90 2.79 14.79
N PHE A 194 13.51 1.55 15.03
CA PHE A 194 12.57 1.17 16.07
C PHE A 194 13.02 -0.13 16.71
N THR A 195 12.99 -0.20 18.04
CA THR A 195 13.35 -1.42 18.79
C THR A 195 12.09 -2.10 19.31
N TYR A 196 11.92 -3.37 18.95
CA TYR A 196 10.83 -4.21 19.42
C TYR A 196 11.36 -5.51 19.98
N GLN A 197 11.01 -5.83 21.23
CA GLN A 197 11.43 -7.06 21.92
C GLN A 197 12.95 -7.33 21.80
N GLY A 198 13.76 -6.28 22.05
CA GLY A 198 15.22 -6.37 22.00
C GLY A 198 15.84 -6.37 20.59
N ARG A 199 15.05 -6.31 19.52
CA ARG A 199 15.53 -6.25 18.14
C ARG A 199 15.32 -4.87 17.53
N THR A 200 16.39 -4.26 17.03
CA THR A 200 16.34 -2.98 16.32
C THR A 200 16.06 -3.18 14.84
N HIS A 201 15.07 -2.45 14.32
CA HIS A 201 14.67 -2.44 12.93
C HIS A 201 14.94 -1.06 12.32
N GLY A 202 15.80 -1.01 11.30
CA GLY A 202 16.03 0.21 10.53
C GLY A 202 14.88 0.53 9.58
N ASN A 203 14.68 1.82 9.30
CA ASN A 203 13.75 2.29 8.29
C ASN A 203 14.27 1.95 6.88
N HIS A 204 13.39 1.48 6.01
CA HIS A 204 13.74 1.21 4.61
C HIS A 204 13.98 2.48 3.78
N ASN A 205 13.47 3.63 4.21
CA ASN A 205 13.71 4.91 3.52
C ASN A 205 15.11 5.44 3.88
N ARG A 206 16.08 5.13 3.01
CA ARG A 206 17.48 5.54 3.15
C ARG A 206 17.70 7.05 3.00
N LEU A 207 16.69 7.80 2.52
CA LEU A 207 16.79 9.25 2.41
C LEU A 207 16.59 9.95 3.75
N LEU A 208 15.96 9.29 4.75
CA LEU A 208 15.80 9.83 6.09
C LEU A 208 17.16 10.06 6.74
N GLY A 209 17.49 11.32 6.99
CA GLY A 209 18.78 11.73 7.57
C GLY A 209 19.93 11.85 6.58
N ALA A 210 19.79 11.33 5.37
CA ALA A 210 20.78 11.49 4.30
C ALA A 210 20.48 12.70 3.41
N VAL A 211 19.20 13.02 3.22
CA VAL A 211 18.75 14.17 2.42
C VAL A 211 18.09 15.19 3.35
N PRO A 212 18.61 16.44 3.44
CA PRO A 212 18.03 17.48 4.28
C PRO A 212 16.55 17.71 3.98
N GLY A 213 15.74 17.80 5.03
CA GLY A 213 14.30 18.07 4.93
C GLY A 213 13.41 16.87 4.63
N VAL A 214 13.97 15.69 4.31
CA VAL A 214 13.14 14.49 4.10
C VAL A 214 12.50 14.06 5.41
N SER A 215 11.16 13.94 5.41
CA SER A 215 10.35 13.70 6.60
C SER A 215 9.50 12.42 6.54
N GLY A 216 9.63 11.62 5.47
CA GLY A 216 8.81 10.43 5.26
C GLY A 216 8.91 9.95 3.81
N ILE A 217 7.97 9.19 3.25
CA ILE A 217 6.85 8.53 3.94
C ILE A 217 7.08 7.02 3.88
N LYS A 218 7.18 6.44 2.68
CA LYS A 218 7.20 4.99 2.56
C LYS A 218 7.85 4.47 1.28
N THR A 219 8.65 3.42 1.43
CA THR A 219 9.16 2.60 0.33
C THR A 219 8.23 1.41 0.02
N GLY A 220 8.29 0.88 -1.21
CA GLY A 220 7.64 -0.36 -1.59
C GLY A 220 8.39 -1.13 -2.67
N TYR A 221 8.32 -2.45 -2.63
CA TYR A 221 8.89 -3.32 -3.67
C TYR A 221 8.08 -4.61 -3.79
N ILE A 222 7.75 -4.98 -5.01
CA ILE A 222 7.46 -6.35 -5.46
C ILE A 222 8.03 -6.50 -6.89
N ASN A 223 8.27 -7.73 -7.35
CA ASN A 223 8.82 -7.98 -8.68
C ASN A 223 7.99 -7.30 -9.80
N ALA A 224 6.66 -7.29 -9.66
CA ALA A 224 5.75 -6.70 -10.62
C ALA A 224 5.75 -5.15 -10.65
N SER A 225 6.14 -4.50 -9.55
CA SER A 225 6.14 -3.02 -9.45
C SER A 225 7.51 -2.40 -9.64
N GLY A 226 8.59 -3.16 -9.44
CA GLY A 226 9.91 -2.56 -9.19
C GLY A 226 9.96 -1.81 -7.85
N PHE A 227 10.97 -0.97 -7.68
CA PHE A 227 11.22 -0.20 -6.46
C PHE A 227 10.46 1.14 -6.47
N ASN A 228 9.69 1.39 -5.42
CA ASN A 228 8.82 2.55 -5.28
C ASN A 228 9.17 3.37 -4.02
N LEU A 229 8.93 4.68 -4.02
CA LEU A 229 9.03 5.58 -2.87
C LEU A 229 8.04 6.73 -3.00
N VAL A 230 7.34 7.01 -1.91
CA VAL A 230 6.67 8.28 -1.65
C VAL A 230 7.46 8.98 -0.55
N THR A 231 7.87 10.23 -0.80
CA THR A 231 8.61 11.05 0.16
C THR A 231 7.94 12.40 0.34
N SER A 232 7.99 12.92 1.57
CA SER A 232 7.74 14.33 1.84
C SER A 232 9.07 15.01 2.16
N VAL A 233 9.23 16.25 1.71
CA VAL A 233 10.41 17.07 1.95
C VAL A 233 9.97 18.47 2.33
N GLU A 234 10.52 18.97 3.43
CA GLU A 234 10.30 20.34 3.89
C GLU A 234 11.65 21.03 4.13
N ARG A 235 11.86 22.16 3.47
CA ARG A 235 13.12 22.92 3.55
C ARG A 235 12.88 24.37 3.12
N ASP A 236 13.50 25.32 3.83
CA ASP A 236 13.52 26.75 3.48
C ASP A 236 12.11 27.35 3.25
N GLY A 237 11.16 26.95 4.10
CA GLY A 237 9.76 27.37 4.04
C GLY A 237 8.97 26.81 2.85
N ARG A 238 9.52 25.84 2.12
CA ARG A 238 8.87 25.13 1.00
C ARG A 238 8.58 23.69 1.41
N GLN A 239 7.58 23.08 0.79
CA GLN A 239 7.23 21.68 1.06
C GLN A 239 6.77 20.98 -0.22
N ILE A 240 7.30 19.78 -0.49
CA ILE A 240 6.91 18.94 -1.63
C ILE A 240 6.56 17.52 -1.20
N VAL A 241 5.66 16.90 -1.96
CA VAL A 241 5.47 15.45 -1.98
C VAL A 241 5.96 14.92 -3.31
N ALA A 242 6.93 14.01 -3.29
CA ALA A 242 7.50 13.40 -4.47
C ALA A 242 7.28 11.88 -4.46
N VAL A 243 6.94 11.33 -5.63
CA VAL A 243 6.69 9.90 -5.82
C VAL A 243 7.52 9.40 -6.99
N VAL A 244 8.16 8.26 -6.78
CA VAL A 244 8.85 7.47 -7.81
C VAL A 244 8.35 6.04 -7.71
N MET A 245 7.88 5.48 -8.81
CA MET A 245 7.46 4.08 -8.94
C MET A 245 8.23 3.43 -10.09
N GLY A 246 8.44 2.12 -10.02
CA GLY A 246 9.03 1.38 -11.13
C GLY A 246 10.55 1.38 -11.21
N GLY A 247 11.28 1.79 -10.18
CA GLY A 247 12.75 1.76 -10.21
C GLY A 247 13.31 0.34 -10.39
N ASN A 248 14.41 0.21 -11.15
CA ASN A 248 15.04 -1.11 -11.41
C ASN A 248 15.74 -1.67 -10.16
N THR A 249 16.35 -0.78 -9.37
CA THR A 249 17.00 -1.10 -8.09
C THR A 249 16.63 -0.05 -7.04
N GLY A 250 16.75 -0.41 -5.76
CA GLY A 250 16.59 0.54 -4.66
C GLY A 250 17.50 1.77 -4.79
N ARG A 251 18.76 1.57 -5.23
CA ARG A 251 19.73 2.64 -5.47
C ARG A 251 19.29 3.58 -6.61
N SER A 252 18.88 3.03 -7.75
CA SER A 252 18.40 3.85 -8.89
C SER A 252 17.14 4.65 -8.53
N ARG A 253 16.24 4.06 -7.74
CA ARG A 253 15.03 4.70 -7.22
C ARG A 253 15.38 5.86 -6.28
N ASP A 254 16.32 5.66 -5.36
CA ASP A 254 16.80 6.70 -4.44
C ASP A 254 17.48 7.84 -5.20
N ALA A 255 18.36 7.52 -6.16
CA ALA A 255 19.02 8.52 -7.00
C ALA A 255 18.02 9.36 -7.81
N GLN A 256 17.02 8.72 -8.41
CA GLN A 256 15.96 9.43 -9.13
C GLN A 256 15.13 10.31 -8.20
N MET A 257 14.84 9.85 -6.98
CA MET A 257 14.12 10.67 -6.00
C MET A 257 14.94 11.90 -5.59
N VAL A 258 16.24 11.73 -5.29
CA VAL A 258 17.13 12.85 -4.96
C VAL A 258 17.22 13.86 -6.11
N LYS A 259 17.31 13.38 -7.36
CA LYS A 259 17.28 14.24 -8.55
C LYS A 259 16.01 15.11 -8.57
N LEU A 260 14.84 14.49 -8.40
CA LEU A 260 13.57 15.20 -8.38
C LEU A 260 13.47 16.19 -7.22
N ILE A 261 13.94 15.82 -6.02
CA ILE A 261 13.96 16.74 -4.87
C ILE A 261 14.81 17.97 -5.20
N ASN A 262 16.05 17.77 -5.64
CA ASN A 262 16.98 18.87 -5.94
C ASN A 262 16.45 19.80 -7.04
N GLU A 263 15.82 19.24 -8.08
CA GLU A 263 15.32 20.00 -9.21
C GLU A 263 14.04 20.79 -8.90
N TYR A 264 13.13 20.23 -8.08
CA TYR A 264 11.79 20.79 -7.89
C TYR A 264 11.56 21.45 -6.53
N MET A 265 12.39 21.17 -5.51
CA MET A 265 12.32 21.88 -4.22
C MET A 265 12.46 23.41 -4.39
N PRO A 266 13.39 23.95 -5.21
CA PRO A 266 13.50 25.39 -5.43
C PRO A 266 12.31 26.00 -6.19
N LYS A 267 11.48 25.18 -6.84
CA LYS A 267 10.30 25.60 -7.62
C LYS A 267 9.00 25.58 -6.79
N ALA A 268 8.99 24.94 -5.62
CA ALA A 268 7.82 24.83 -4.76
C ALA A 268 7.52 26.15 -4.02
N SER A 269 6.27 26.54 -3.87
CA SER A 269 5.91 27.83 -3.25
C SER A 269 6.49 28.04 -1.84
N ARG A 270 6.82 29.31 -1.57
CA ARG A 270 6.99 29.85 -0.21
C ARG A 270 5.67 30.53 0.17
N GLY A 271 5.30 30.49 1.45
CA GLY A 271 4.07 31.13 1.94
C GLY A 271 3.11 30.17 2.66
N PRO A 272 1.90 30.64 3.01
CA PRO A 272 0.89 29.83 3.67
C PRO A 272 0.36 28.73 2.74
N ARG A 273 -0.29 27.72 3.33
CA ARG A 273 -0.98 26.67 2.58
C ARG A 273 -2.23 27.26 1.93
N THR A 274 -2.35 27.12 0.61
CA THR A 274 -3.50 27.64 -0.16
C THR A 274 -4.35 26.53 -0.77
N ALA A 275 -3.82 25.33 -0.90
CA ALA A 275 -4.60 24.18 -1.34
C ALA A 275 -5.66 23.82 -0.29
N PRO A 276 -6.86 23.42 -0.73
CA PRO A 276 -7.82 22.78 0.15
C PRO A 276 -7.18 21.59 0.89
N LEU A 277 -7.47 21.47 2.17
CA LEU A 277 -7.04 20.30 2.93
C LEU A 277 -7.72 19.06 2.36
N LEU A 278 -6.92 18.03 2.06
CA LEU A 278 -7.43 16.74 1.58
C LEU A 278 -7.89 15.90 2.77
N VAL A 279 -8.96 16.36 3.42
CA VAL A 279 -9.54 15.75 4.62
C VAL A 279 -10.91 15.19 4.23
N HIS A 280 -11.15 13.92 4.57
CA HIS A 280 -12.52 13.41 4.49
C HIS A 280 -13.32 14.01 5.65
N ASN A 281 -14.35 14.81 5.34
CA ASN A 281 -15.24 15.34 6.35
C ASN A 281 -16.19 14.23 6.82
N THR A 282 -16.06 13.82 8.08
CA THR A 282 -16.92 12.79 8.68
C THR A 282 -18.35 13.28 8.97
N SER A 283 -18.67 14.54 8.65
CA SER A 283 -20.00 15.13 8.83
C SER A 283 -21.10 14.59 7.91
N SER A 284 -20.80 13.59 7.07
CA SER A 284 -21.82 12.75 6.42
C SER A 284 -21.73 11.31 6.91
N ALA A 285 -21.61 11.13 8.22
CA ALA A 285 -22.10 9.93 8.88
C ALA A 285 -23.62 10.06 8.98
N ILE A 286 -24.32 9.33 8.14
CA ILE A 286 -25.75 9.07 8.34
C ILE A 286 -25.86 8.42 9.72
N VAL A 287 -26.62 9.06 10.61
CA VAL A 287 -26.99 8.52 11.91
C VAL A 287 -27.73 7.21 11.66
N ALA A 288 -27.02 6.09 11.82
CA ALA A 288 -27.66 4.83 12.14
C ALA A 288 -27.65 4.75 13.66
N ASP A 289 -28.84 4.88 14.25
CA ASP A 289 -29.11 4.64 15.67
C ASP A 289 -28.54 3.28 16.09
N ALA A 290 -27.32 3.29 16.62
CA ALA A 290 -26.78 2.19 17.40
C ALA A 290 -27.11 2.47 18.86
N LYS A 291 -28.27 1.96 19.30
CA LYS A 291 -28.64 1.91 20.72
C LYS A 291 -27.50 1.25 21.51
N PRO A 292 -27.06 1.79 22.66
CA PRO A 292 -25.92 1.24 23.40
C PRO A 292 -26.26 -0.15 23.94
N THR A 293 -25.65 -1.21 23.39
CA THR A 293 -25.66 -2.52 24.04
C THR A 293 -24.67 -2.48 25.21
N ALA A 294 -25.24 -2.61 26.41
CA ALA A 294 -24.52 -2.73 27.68
C ALA A 294 -23.47 -3.87 27.65
N PRO A 295 -22.40 -3.78 28.47
CA PRO A 295 -21.36 -4.80 28.50
C PRO A 295 -21.91 -6.15 28.94
N ILE A 296 -21.62 -7.18 28.15
CA ILE A 296 -21.90 -8.59 28.46
C ILE A 296 -21.17 -8.94 29.75
N ARG A 297 -21.93 -9.16 30.84
CA ARG A 297 -21.42 -9.81 32.06
C ARG A 297 -21.19 -11.29 31.75
N VAL A 298 -19.94 -11.73 31.90
CA VAL A 298 -19.57 -13.15 31.80
C VAL A 298 -19.90 -13.79 33.15
N ASN A 299 -21.05 -14.44 33.26
CA ASN A 299 -21.32 -15.35 34.37
C ASN A 299 -20.79 -16.74 34.00
N ALA A 300 -20.22 -17.39 35.02
CA ALA A 300 -19.51 -18.67 35.03
C ALA A 300 -20.31 -19.87 34.45
N PRO A 301 -19.64 -21.02 34.17
CA PRO A 301 -20.12 -22.00 33.19
C PRO A 301 -21.24 -22.90 33.73
N LEU A 302 -22.26 -23.12 32.89
CA LEU A 302 -23.23 -24.20 33.09
C LEU A 302 -22.58 -25.56 32.80
N ARG A 303 -22.68 -26.46 33.77
CA ARG A 303 -22.37 -27.89 33.67
C ARG A 303 -23.13 -28.53 32.50
N ALA A 304 -22.41 -29.22 31.62
CA ALA A 304 -22.97 -30.19 30.69
C ALA A 304 -23.07 -31.58 31.36
N PRO A 305 -24.14 -32.36 31.16
CA PRO A 305 -24.21 -33.75 31.62
C PRO A 305 -23.38 -34.67 30.72
N VAL A 306 -22.60 -35.55 31.35
CA VAL A 306 -21.84 -36.63 30.73
C VAL A 306 -22.77 -37.83 30.53
N PRO A 307 -22.73 -38.51 29.37
CA PRO A 307 -23.02 -39.95 29.32
C PRO A 307 -21.75 -40.74 28.99
N ASN A 308 -21.39 -41.63 29.91
CA ASN A 308 -20.37 -42.65 29.73
C ASN A 308 -20.82 -43.74 28.76
N SER A 309 -19.82 -44.39 28.14
CA SER A 309 -19.75 -45.81 27.76
C SER A 309 -19.46 -46.08 26.27
N LYS A 310 -18.32 -46.74 26.04
CA LYS A 310 -17.95 -47.64 24.92
C LYS A 310 -16.91 -48.62 25.49
N PRO A 311 -16.59 -49.76 24.85
CA PRO A 311 -17.11 -50.34 23.59
C PRO A 311 -17.58 -51.80 23.76
N ASP A 312 -18.14 -52.43 22.71
CA ASP A 312 -17.74 -53.80 22.28
C ASP A 312 -18.47 -54.28 21.00
N SER A 313 -17.66 -54.86 20.12
CA SER A 313 -17.92 -56.01 19.21
C SER A 313 -18.94 -55.94 18.05
N GLU A 314 -18.41 -56.00 16.83
CA GLU A 314 -19.02 -56.51 15.57
C GLU A 314 -18.83 -58.06 15.46
N PRO A 315 -19.28 -58.79 14.41
CA PRO A 315 -20.31 -58.53 13.37
C PRO A 315 -21.23 -59.77 13.07
N ALA A 316 -22.33 -59.59 12.29
CA ALA A 316 -22.98 -60.71 11.57
C ALA A 316 -23.89 -60.28 10.38
N VAL A 317 -23.42 -60.55 9.14
CA VAL A 317 -24.00 -61.36 8.02
C VAL A 317 -25.53 -61.69 8.07
N LEU A 318 -26.40 -61.69 7.03
CA LEU A 318 -26.47 -62.02 5.57
C LEU A 318 -27.93 -61.62 5.08
N PRO A 319 -28.49 -61.97 3.88
CA PRO A 319 -28.07 -61.88 2.46
C PRO A 319 -29.19 -61.52 1.40
N PHE A 320 -28.80 -61.52 0.11
CA PHE A 320 -29.57 -61.76 -1.16
C PHE A 320 -30.58 -60.69 -1.67
N ALA A 321 -30.77 -60.42 -2.98
CA ALA A 321 -30.26 -60.98 -4.24
C ALA A 321 -30.38 -60.01 -5.44
N VAL A 322 -29.59 -60.37 -6.45
CA VAL A 322 -29.25 -59.88 -7.81
C VAL A 322 -30.33 -59.69 -8.89
N ALA A 323 -30.06 -58.78 -9.84
CA ALA A 323 -29.91 -59.01 -11.31
C ALA A 323 -29.46 -57.73 -12.06
N SER A 324 -28.89 -57.73 -13.26
CA SER A 324 -27.67 -58.35 -13.82
C SER A 324 -27.22 -57.51 -15.04
N ALA A 325 -25.90 -57.37 -15.18
CA ALA A 325 -25.04 -56.77 -16.22
C ALA A 325 -25.49 -56.68 -17.70
N ALA A 326 -24.97 -55.65 -18.39
CA ALA A 326 -24.19 -55.82 -19.63
C ALA A 326 -23.25 -54.61 -19.92
N ASP A 327 -21.99 -54.95 -20.23
CA ASP A 327 -20.91 -54.26 -20.95
C ASP A 327 -20.26 -52.94 -20.46
N ALA A 328 -19.01 -53.09 -20.01
CA ALA A 328 -17.99 -52.05 -19.88
C ALA A 328 -16.74 -52.43 -20.71
N PRO A 329 -16.08 -51.47 -21.38
CA PRO A 329 -14.67 -51.60 -21.74
C PRO A 329 -13.75 -50.79 -20.80
N ALA A 330 -12.79 -51.53 -20.24
CA ALA A 330 -11.48 -51.21 -19.65
C ALA A 330 -11.13 -49.79 -19.12
N PRO A 331 -10.57 -49.69 -17.89
CA PRO A 331 -9.87 -48.49 -17.43
C PRO A 331 -8.44 -48.42 -18.01
N VAL A 332 -8.08 -47.25 -18.51
CA VAL A 332 -6.71 -46.91 -18.95
C VAL A 332 -5.78 -46.84 -17.73
N PRO A 333 -4.56 -47.44 -17.77
CA PRO A 333 -3.68 -47.50 -16.61
C PRO A 333 -3.04 -46.14 -16.28
N ALA A 334 -2.99 -45.82 -14.99
CA ALA A 334 -2.17 -44.75 -14.44
C ALA A 334 -0.67 -45.11 -14.53
N PRO A 335 0.23 -44.14 -14.84
CA PRO A 335 1.67 -44.42 -14.83
C PRO A 335 2.19 -44.60 -13.39
N ALA A 336 2.92 -45.70 -13.19
CA ALA A 336 3.57 -46.07 -11.94
C ALA A 336 4.72 -45.11 -11.56
N PRO A 337 5.06 -44.99 -10.26
CA PRO A 337 6.16 -44.18 -9.77
C PRO A 337 7.51 -44.81 -10.12
N GLN A 338 8.41 -44.03 -10.73
CA GLN A 338 9.78 -44.46 -10.98
C GLN A 338 10.61 -44.37 -9.68
N ALA A 339 11.36 -45.45 -9.43
CA ALA A 339 12.32 -45.62 -8.35
C ALA A 339 13.49 -44.62 -8.41
N PRO A 340 14.19 -44.36 -7.28
CA PRO A 340 15.20 -43.32 -7.19
C PRO A 340 16.46 -43.70 -7.96
N VAL A 341 16.84 -42.85 -8.92
CA VAL A 341 18.13 -42.92 -9.61
C VAL A 341 19.24 -42.53 -8.62
N GLN A 342 20.24 -43.40 -8.50
CA GLN A 342 21.45 -43.18 -7.70
C GLN A 342 22.15 -41.90 -8.15
N ALA A 343 22.36 -40.97 -7.23
CA ALA A 343 23.24 -39.83 -7.44
C ALA A 343 24.68 -40.33 -7.48
N ALA A 344 25.30 -40.24 -8.66
CA ALA A 344 26.74 -40.40 -8.80
C ALA A 344 27.46 -39.42 -7.87
N ALA A 345 28.43 -39.92 -7.12
CA ALA A 345 29.27 -39.15 -6.22
C ALA A 345 29.95 -38.00 -7.00
N ALA A 346 29.55 -36.77 -6.71
CA ALA A 346 30.31 -35.60 -7.11
C ALA A 346 31.60 -35.56 -6.30
N ALA A 347 32.74 -35.51 -6.99
CA ALA A 347 34.06 -35.30 -6.41
C ALA A 347 34.06 -34.05 -5.50
N PRO A 348 34.86 -34.03 -4.41
CA PRO A 348 34.91 -32.91 -3.49
C PRO A 348 35.43 -31.66 -4.23
N ALA A 349 34.67 -30.57 -4.12
CA ALA A 349 35.10 -29.26 -4.60
C ALA A 349 36.45 -28.88 -3.96
N PRO A 350 37.40 -28.29 -4.70
CA PRO A 350 38.64 -27.83 -4.13
C PRO A 350 38.37 -26.71 -3.11
N ALA A 351 39.05 -26.78 -1.97
CA ALA A 351 38.97 -25.79 -0.91
C ALA A 351 39.19 -24.37 -1.45
N PRO A 352 38.47 -23.35 -0.94
CA PRO A 352 38.72 -21.97 -1.34
C PRO A 352 40.14 -21.58 -0.93
N ALA A 353 40.91 -21.06 -1.88
CA ALA A 353 42.22 -20.48 -1.62
C ALA A 353 42.09 -19.36 -0.55
N PRO A 354 43.06 -19.23 0.36
CA PRO A 354 43.02 -18.19 1.39
C PRO A 354 43.05 -16.82 0.72
N VAL A 355 42.06 -16.00 1.04
CA VAL A 355 42.02 -14.58 0.66
C VAL A 355 43.20 -13.89 1.37
N PRO A 356 44.08 -13.14 0.68
CA PRO A 356 45.14 -12.40 1.34
C PRO A 356 44.52 -11.35 2.26
N VAL A 357 44.88 -11.40 3.54
CA VAL A 357 44.63 -10.31 4.48
C VAL A 357 45.46 -9.11 4.00
N PRO A 358 44.86 -7.92 3.79
CA PRO A 358 45.67 -6.74 3.51
C PRO A 358 46.49 -6.40 4.76
N ALA A 359 47.81 -6.32 4.59
CA ALA A 359 48.73 -5.87 5.62
C ALA A 359 48.33 -4.46 6.13
N PRO A 360 48.54 -4.16 7.43
CA PRO A 360 48.32 -2.82 7.94
C PRO A 360 49.29 -1.85 7.25
N ALA A 361 48.75 -0.75 6.72
CA ALA A 361 49.55 0.33 6.17
C ALA A 361 50.49 0.89 7.27
N PRO A 362 51.74 1.24 6.93
CA PRO A 362 52.66 1.85 7.88
C PRO A 362 52.14 3.25 8.26
N ALA A 363 52.37 3.61 9.53
CA ALA A 363 52.11 4.95 10.05
C ALA A 363 52.85 5.99 9.22
N VAL A 364 52.10 6.87 8.54
CA VAL A 364 52.67 8.03 7.87
C VAL A 364 52.96 9.07 8.94
N ALA A 365 54.25 9.27 9.21
CA ALA A 365 54.75 10.40 9.97
C ALA A 365 54.29 11.70 9.30
N ALA A 366 53.85 12.65 10.12
CA ALA A 366 53.47 13.98 9.68
C ALA A 366 54.68 14.72 9.07
N ALA A 367 54.76 14.71 7.73
CA ALA A 367 55.60 15.65 7.00
C ALA A 367 54.86 17.00 6.94
N ARG A 368 55.48 18.02 7.54
CA ARG A 368 55.06 19.43 7.44
C ARG A 368 55.26 19.88 6.00
N THR A 369 54.19 20.14 5.27
CA THR A 369 54.27 20.90 4.01
C THR A 369 54.08 22.37 4.31
N VAL A 370 55.18 23.11 4.20
CA VAL A 370 55.21 24.57 4.10
C VAL A 370 54.56 24.95 2.78
N VAL A 371 53.42 25.65 2.83
CA VAL A 371 52.83 26.30 1.65
C VAL A 371 53.32 27.75 1.63
N GLN A 372 54.16 28.08 0.65
CA GLN A 372 54.49 29.45 0.28
C GLN A 372 53.28 30.09 -0.42
N PRO A 373 52.98 31.38 -0.17
CA PRO A 373 51.91 32.07 -0.89
C PRO A 373 52.36 32.43 -2.32
N GLN A 374 51.54 32.08 -3.31
CA GLN A 374 51.72 32.50 -4.69
C GLN A 374 51.32 33.95 -4.89
N GLN A 375 52.10 34.60 -5.77
CA GLN A 375 52.00 35.98 -6.23
C GLN A 375 50.63 36.35 -6.81
N GLU A 376 50.23 37.56 -6.47
CA GLU A 376 49.07 38.29 -6.96
C GLU A 376 49.34 38.84 -8.37
N ILE A 377 48.41 38.60 -9.30
CA ILE A 377 48.45 39.12 -10.67
C ILE A 377 47.86 40.55 -10.65
N GLN A 378 48.68 41.52 -11.08
CA GLN A 378 48.30 42.91 -11.30
C GLN A 378 47.32 43.05 -12.48
N ILE A 379 46.24 43.82 -12.27
CA ILE A 379 45.48 44.44 -13.36
C ILE A 379 45.31 45.93 -13.02
N ALA A 380 45.61 46.76 -14.02
CA ALA A 380 45.87 48.19 -13.95
C ALA A 380 44.67 49.07 -13.59
N SER A 381 45.00 50.20 -12.97
CA SER A 381 44.16 51.31 -12.51
C SER A 381 43.58 52.16 -13.63
N ALA A 382 42.43 52.78 -13.35
CA ALA A 382 42.01 54.07 -13.91
C ALA A 382 41.33 54.92 -12.80
N ASP A 383 42.06 55.96 -12.38
CA ASP A 383 41.74 57.25 -11.75
C ASP A 383 40.43 57.52 -10.97
N GLY A 384 40.58 58.15 -9.78
CA GLY A 384 39.61 59.14 -9.30
C GLY A 384 39.39 59.33 -7.78
N ASN A 385 40.29 60.07 -7.13
CA ASN A 385 40.12 60.90 -5.90
C ASN A 385 40.05 60.31 -4.48
N VAL A 386 40.74 61.03 -3.59
CA VAL A 386 41.15 60.76 -2.20
C VAL A 386 40.32 61.58 -1.20
N ALA A 387 39.92 60.99 -0.07
CA ALA A 387 40.06 61.53 1.31
C ALA A 387 39.54 60.55 2.39
N LEU A 388 40.36 60.33 3.43
CA LEU A 388 40.18 59.53 4.66
C LEU A 388 40.00 60.50 5.87
N PRO A 389 39.48 60.13 7.08
CA PRO A 389 40.10 59.13 7.98
C PRO A 389 39.18 58.25 8.88
N SER A 390 39.83 57.24 9.48
CA SER A 390 39.41 56.13 10.38
C SER A 390 39.37 56.55 11.89
N PRO A 391 39.10 55.69 12.94
CA PRO A 391 39.03 54.22 13.00
C PRO A 391 37.93 53.56 13.90
N ALA A 392 37.99 52.22 13.97
CA ALA A 392 37.08 51.20 14.52
C ALA A 392 37.05 51.04 16.08
N PRO A 393 36.37 50.01 16.68
CA PRO A 393 36.91 48.63 16.67
C PRO A 393 35.89 47.47 16.50
N ALA A 394 36.46 46.28 16.30
CA ALA A 394 35.87 44.99 15.97
C ALA A 394 35.49 44.13 17.20
N ILE A 395 34.61 43.13 17.01
CA ILE A 395 34.36 42.02 17.95
C ILE A 395 34.79 40.70 17.29
N VAL A 396 35.61 39.96 18.03
CA VAL A 396 36.20 38.67 17.71
C VAL A 396 35.25 37.54 18.11
N VAL A 397 35.13 36.51 17.26
CA VAL A 397 34.45 35.24 17.59
C VAL A 397 35.52 34.13 17.57
N GLU A 398 35.80 33.56 18.74
CA GLU A 398 36.61 32.34 18.88
C GLU A 398 35.69 31.12 19.06
N THR A 399 35.99 30.06 18.31
CA THR A 399 35.47 28.69 18.54
C THR A 399 36.65 27.77 18.80
N SER A 400 36.75 27.23 20.02
CA SER A 400 37.72 26.20 20.39
C SER A 400 37.11 24.80 20.37
N THR A 401 37.85 23.89 19.76
CA THR A 401 37.68 22.43 19.75
C THR A 401 38.27 21.78 21.00
N ILE A 402 37.64 20.74 21.57
CA ILE A 402 38.28 19.83 22.55
C ILE A 402 37.87 18.36 22.31
N THR A 403 38.89 17.50 22.35
CA THR A 403 38.95 16.02 22.21
C THR A 403 38.76 15.32 23.58
N PRO A 404 38.39 14.01 23.67
CA PRO A 404 37.81 13.43 24.90
C PRO A 404 38.81 12.66 25.78
N GLY A 405 38.50 12.55 27.08
CA GLY A 405 39.12 11.59 27.98
C GLY A 405 38.70 11.67 29.46
N ILE A 406 38.14 10.55 29.95
CA ILE A 406 38.22 10.01 31.33
C ILE A 406 37.21 10.54 32.40
N SER A 407 36.57 9.58 33.07
CA SER A 407 35.65 9.62 34.23
C SER A 407 36.33 8.99 35.48
N PRO A 408 35.75 8.90 36.70
CA PRO A 408 34.65 9.65 37.36
C PRO A 408 34.88 9.95 38.89
N LYS A 409 34.10 10.85 39.52
CA LYS A 409 33.40 10.69 40.85
C LYS A 409 32.77 12.01 41.37
N PRO A 410 31.84 12.01 42.34
CA PRO A 410 30.55 12.69 42.20
C PRO A 410 30.23 13.74 43.29
N SER A 411 29.17 14.52 43.04
CA SER A 411 28.17 15.12 43.96
C SER A 411 27.80 16.55 43.52
N PRO A 412 26.67 17.17 43.96
CA PRO A 412 25.47 16.66 44.62
C PRO A 412 24.15 17.06 43.90
N ARG A 413 23.04 16.52 44.42
CA ARG A 413 21.66 16.90 44.11
C ARG A 413 21.40 18.39 44.35
N VAL A 414 20.70 19.05 43.43
CA VAL A 414 19.92 20.26 43.71
C VAL A 414 18.49 20.05 43.20
N ALA A 415 17.54 20.30 44.11
CA ALA A 415 16.11 20.18 43.91
C ALA A 415 15.58 21.27 42.99
N ALA A 416 14.71 20.90 42.04
CA ALA A 416 13.89 21.85 41.30
C ALA A 416 12.55 22.01 42.03
N ALA A 417 12.28 23.23 42.48
CA ALA A 417 10.98 23.66 42.96
C ALA A 417 10.02 23.80 41.77
N PHE A 418 8.87 23.14 41.84
CA PHE A 418 7.75 23.34 40.93
C PHE A 418 6.88 24.48 41.44
N ALA A 419 6.67 25.51 40.61
CA ALA A 419 5.64 26.50 40.83
C ALA A 419 4.28 25.93 40.40
N VAL A 420 3.33 25.94 41.33
CA VAL A 420 1.93 25.56 41.16
C VAL A 420 1.18 26.73 40.51
N ILE A 421 0.40 26.47 39.47
CA ILE A 421 -0.55 27.42 38.91
C ILE A 421 -1.95 26.88 39.21
N GLU A 422 -2.72 27.70 39.94
CA GLU A 422 -4.07 27.46 40.42
C GLU A 422 -5.10 27.64 39.27
N ALA A 423 -6.12 26.78 39.23
CA ALA A 423 -7.18 26.81 38.23
C ALA A 423 -8.46 27.44 38.82
N ALA A 424 -9.04 28.41 38.10
CA ALA A 424 -10.34 29.02 38.43
C ALA A 424 -11.50 28.24 37.75
N PRO A 425 -12.70 28.21 38.37
CA PRO A 425 -13.84 27.41 37.90
C PRO A 425 -14.67 28.18 36.86
N VAL A 426 -15.21 27.46 35.86
CA VAL A 426 -16.22 27.99 34.94
C VAL A 426 -17.45 27.07 34.93
N GLU A 427 -18.57 27.77 34.96
CA GLU A 427 -19.94 27.40 35.28
C GLU A 427 -20.65 26.60 34.18
N THR A 428 -21.52 25.67 34.59
CA THR A 428 -22.32 24.78 33.73
C THR A 428 -23.70 25.36 33.43
N VAL A 429 -24.12 25.31 32.16
CA VAL A 429 -25.50 25.63 31.70
C VAL A 429 -26.19 24.34 31.19
N PRO A 430 -27.46 24.07 31.55
CA PRO A 430 -28.18 22.84 31.18
C PRO A 430 -28.88 22.91 29.80
N ALA A 431 -29.08 21.74 29.21
CA ALA A 431 -29.72 21.51 27.90
C ALA A 431 -31.26 21.45 27.97
N PRO A 432 -32.01 21.79 26.89
CA PRO A 432 -33.45 21.56 26.81
C PRO A 432 -33.82 20.23 26.13
N GLU A 433 -35.04 19.81 26.45
CA GLU A 433 -35.65 18.48 26.30
C GLU A 433 -36.11 18.09 24.88
N THR A 434 -36.45 16.80 24.76
CA THR A 434 -36.88 16.07 23.56
C THR A 434 -38.40 16.09 23.37
N VAL A 435 -38.87 16.07 22.12
CA VAL A 435 -40.28 15.77 21.76
C VAL A 435 -40.30 14.55 20.84
N ALA A 436 -41.11 13.55 21.20
CA ALA A 436 -41.28 12.28 20.51
C ALA A 436 -42.27 12.35 19.34
N HIS A 437 -42.06 11.52 18.31
CA HIS A 437 -43.06 11.18 17.29
C HIS A 437 -43.09 9.66 17.08
N THR A 438 -44.30 9.10 17.11
CA THR A 438 -44.66 7.69 16.96
C THR A 438 -44.80 7.30 15.47
N PRO A 439 -44.46 6.06 15.04
CA PRO A 439 -44.91 5.55 13.75
C PRO A 439 -45.99 4.47 13.88
N ALA A 440 -46.98 4.54 12.98
CA ALA A 440 -48.06 3.59 12.81
C ALA A 440 -47.65 2.38 11.93
N ARG A 441 -48.34 1.26 12.15
CA ARG A 441 -48.12 -0.09 11.60
C ARG A 441 -49.25 -0.48 10.63
N ALA A 442 -48.93 -1.17 9.53
CA ALA A 442 -49.87 -1.94 8.68
C ALA A 442 -49.11 -3.19 8.15
N THR A 443 -49.35 -4.40 8.66
CA THR A 443 -50.33 -5.46 8.27
C THR A 443 -50.04 -6.17 6.94
N ALA A 444 -50.16 -7.50 7.01
CA ALA A 444 -49.68 -8.53 6.07
C ALA A 444 -50.85 -9.37 5.52
N ALA A 445 -50.70 -9.91 4.30
CA ALA A 445 -51.37 -11.12 3.75
C ALA A 445 -50.78 -11.44 2.35
N GLU A 446 -51.07 -12.58 1.70
CA GLU A 446 -50.51 -13.93 1.87
C GLU A 446 -50.34 -14.58 0.47
N LYS A 447 -49.23 -15.30 0.29
CA LYS A 447 -48.78 -16.31 -0.71
C LYS A 447 -49.44 -16.48 -2.10
N THR A 448 -48.58 -16.40 -3.12
CA THR A 448 -48.55 -17.32 -4.29
C THR A 448 -47.09 -17.60 -4.64
N THR A 449 -46.73 -18.89 -4.72
CA THR A 449 -45.36 -19.39 -4.92
C THR A 449 -44.85 -19.08 -6.34
N VAL A 450 -43.99 -18.07 -6.42
CA VAL A 450 -43.07 -17.83 -7.53
C VAL A 450 -41.68 -17.85 -6.91
N THR A 451 -40.76 -18.66 -7.42
CA THR A 451 -39.34 -18.54 -7.10
C THR A 451 -38.85 -17.21 -7.68
N VAL A 452 -39.00 -16.16 -6.87
CA VAL A 452 -38.56 -14.80 -7.17
C VAL A 452 -37.05 -14.79 -7.01
N ALA A 453 -36.34 -14.23 -8.01
CA ALA A 453 -34.98 -13.77 -7.84
C ALA A 453 -35.02 -12.67 -6.77
N THR A 454 -34.76 -13.05 -5.52
CA THR A 454 -34.68 -12.11 -4.39
C THR A 454 -33.24 -11.65 -4.25
N ASN A 455 -33.04 -10.36 -3.96
CA ASN A 455 -31.79 -9.71 -3.50
C ASN A 455 -31.25 -10.26 -2.16
N ASN A 456 -31.37 -11.57 -1.93
CA ASN A 456 -30.97 -12.26 -0.71
C ASN A 456 -30.21 -13.56 -0.99
N THR A 457 -29.64 -13.69 -2.20
CA THR A 457 -28.53 -14.63 -2.38
C THR A 457 -27.29 -13.96 -1.79
N ALA A 458 -26.73 -14.57 -0.73
CA ALA A 458 -25.41 -14.21 -0.21
C ALA A 458 -24.44 -14.06 -1.39
N ASP A 459 -23.69 -12.95 -1.40
CA ASP A 459 -22.67 -12.56 -2.38
C ASP A 459 -22.27 -13.74 -3.28
N ALA A 460 -22.82 -13.79 -4.50
CA ALA A 460 -22.49 -14.84 -5.43
C ALA A 460 -20.96 -14.91 -5.53
N ALA A 461 -20.39 -16.05 -5.16
CA ALA A 461 -18.95 -16.26 -5.08
C ALA A 461 -18.27 -15.75 -6.37
N PRO A 462 -17.05 -15.19 -6.27
CA PRO A 462 -16.37 -14.64 -7.43
C PRO A 462 -16.24 -15.73 -8.50
N GLY A 463 -16.73 -15.43 -9.69
CA GLY A 463 -16.98 -16.38 -10.75
C GLY A 463 -17.35 -15.70 -12.05
N TRP A 464 -17.32 -16.47 -13.13
CA TRP A 464 -17.74 -15.95 -14.42
C TRP A 464 -19.25 -15.74 -14.44
N GLN A 465 -19.67 -14.62 -15.03
CA GLN A 465 -21.07 -14.21 -15.16
C GLN A 465 -21.34 -13.74 -16.59
N VAL A 466 -22.61 -13.79 -16.99
CA VAL A 466 -23.05 -13.32 -18.30
C VAL A 466 -24.14 -12.27 -18.11
N GLN A 467 -23.88 -11.03 -18.53
CA GLN A 467 -24.86 -9.94 -18.50
C GLN A 467 -25.53 -9.79 -19.86
N ILE A 468 -26.86 -9.68 -19.85
CA ILE A 468 -27.67 -9.60 -21.08
C ILE A 468 -28.37 -8.26 -21.30
N GLY A 469 -28.40 -7.40 -20.28
CA GLY A 469 -28.98 -6.06 -20.39
C GLY A 469 -29.12 -5.35 -19.04
N ALA A 470 -29.74 -4.19 -19.06
CA ALA A 470 -30.22 -3.48 -17.88
C ALA A 470 -31.64 -2.95 -18.15
N ALA A 471 -32.50 -2.96 -17.13
CA ALA A 471 -33.86 -2.46 -17.22
C ALA A 471 -34.14 -1.40 -16.15
N VAL A 472 -35.15 -0.55 -16.35
CA VAL A 472 -35.52 0.52 -15.40
C VAL A 472 -36.23 0.00 -14.15
N SER A 473 -36.61 -1.27 -14.11
CA SER A 473 -37.19 -1.92 -12.94
C SER A 473 -36.67 -3.35 -12.79
N GLU A 474 -36.63 -3.85 -11.55
CA GLU A 474 -36.19 -5.20 -11.21
C GLU A 474 -37.08 -6.25 -11.90
N THR A 475 -38.40 -6.03 -11.91
CA THR A 475 -39.36 -6.91 -12.59
C THR A 475 -39.09 -7.03 -14.09
N ALA A 476 -38.72 -5.92 -14.75
CA ALA A 476 -38.38 -5.94 -16.17
C ALA A 476 -37.04 -6.66 -16.43
N ALA A 477 -36.05 -6.52 -15.54
CA ALA A 477 -34.79 -7.26 -15.61
C ALA A 477 -35.01 -8.78 -15.41
N ILE A 478 -35.85 -9.18 -14.45
CA ILE A 478 -36.25 -10.57 -14.25
C ILE A 478 -37.01 -11.12 -15.46
N GLY A 479 -37.91 -10.32 -16.04
CA GLY A 479 -38.63 -10.68 -17.27
C GLY A 479 -37.70 -10.93 -18.46
N LEU A 480 -36.65 -10.12 -18.59
CA LEU A 480 -35.61 -10.30 -19.61
C LEU A 480 -34.83 -11.61 -19.42
N LEU A 481 -34.49 -11.95 -18.17
CA LEU A 481 -33.80 -13.21 -17.84
C LEU A 481 -34.65 -14.44 -18.16
N LYS A 482 -35.94 -14.42 -17.79
CA LYS A 482 -36.88 -15.52 -18.10
C LYS A 482 -37.04 -15.74 -19.61
N LYS A 483 -37.17 -14.64 -20.39
CA LYS A 483 -37.23 -14.72 -21.85
C LYS A 483 -35.96 -15.32 -22.45
N ALA A 484 -34.79 -14.93 -21.94
CA ALA A 484 -33.51 -15.44 -22.41
C ALA A 484 -33.32 -16.93 -22.08
N GLN A 485 -33.75 -17.40 -20.90
CA GLN A 485 -33.73 -18.82 -20.53
C GLN A 485 -34.64 -19.66 -21.42
N ALA A 486 -35.86 -19.17 -21.68
CA ALA A 486 -36.81 -19.87 -22.55
C ALA A 486 -36.30 -20.00 -24.00
N ALA A 487 -35.64 -18.96 -24.52
CA ALA A 487 -35.18 -18.91 -25.91
C ALA A 487 -33.87 -19.69 -26.17
N THR A 488 -33.03 -19.89 -25.15
CA THR A 488 -31.71 -20.55 -25.31
C THR A 488 -31.67 -22.01 -24.84
N GLY A 489 -32.71 -22.48 -24.15
CA GLY A 489 -32.87 -23.88 -23.78
C GLY A 489 -31.76 -24.41 -22.88
N SER A 490 -31.14 -25.53 -23.25
CA SER A 490 -30.18 -26.28 -22.42
C SER A 490 -28.93 -25.49 -22.03
N ALA A 491 -28.56 -24.45 -22.78
CA ALA A 491 -27.39 -23.62 -22.50
C ALA A 491 -27.49 -22.85 -21.17
N LEU A 492 -28.71 -22.52 -20.72
CA LEU A 492 -28.97 -21.73 -19.50
C LEU A 492 -29.86 -22.43 -18.47
N ARG A 493 -30.27 -23.69 -18.70
CA ARG A 493 -31.18 -24.44 -17.80
C ARG A 493 -30.68 -24.58 -16.36
N ASN A 494 -29.37 -24.67 -16.16
CA ASN A 494 -28.76 -24.83 -14.84
C ASN A 494 -27.98 -23.57 -14.40
N ARG A 495 -28.39 -22.38 -14.86
CA ARG A 495 -27.76 -21.10 -14.52
C ARG A 495 -28.73 -20.22 -13.77
N ASP A 496 -28.26 -19.65 -12.67
CA ASP A 496 -29.10 -18.86 -11.79
C ASP A 496 -29.25 -17.43 -12.35
N PRO A 497 -30.48 -16.94 -12.52
CA PRO A 497 -30.73 -15.55 -12.87
C PRO A 497 -30.44 -14.64 -11.68
N TYR A 498 -29.74 -13.54 -11.93
CA TYR A 498 -29.30 -12.57 -10.93
C TYR A 498 -29.57 -11.14 -11.41
N THR A 499 -30.06 -10.29 -10.51
CA THR A 499 -30.26 -8.87 -10.75
C THR A 499 -29.41 -8.04 -9.81
N GLU A 500 -28.78 -6.98 -10.34
CA GLU A 500 -27.98 -6.02 -9.56
C GLU A 500 -28.49 -4.61 -9.83
N GLU A 501 -28.85 -3.89 -8.77
CA GLU A 501 -29.18 -2.47 -8.84
C GLU A 501 -27.94 -1.63 -9.13
N VAL A 502 -28.02 -0.75 -10.13
CA VAL A 502 -26.95 0.18 -10.49
C VAL A 502 -27.51 1.56 -10.82
N THR A 503 -26.88 2.60 -10.29
CA THR A 503 -27.19 3.98 -10.67
C THR A 503 -26.30 4.39 -11.84
N ALA A 504 -26.89 4.71 -12.98
CA ALA A 504 -26.19 5.21 -14.16
C ALA A 504 -26.80 6.54 -14.62
N LYS A 505 -25.99 7.59 -14.70
CA LYS A 505 -26.43 8.95 -15.11
C LYS A 505 -27.62 9.50 -14.31
N GLY A 506 -27.69 9.18 -13.02
CA GLY A 506 -28.76 9.62 -12.13
C GLY A 506 -30.07 8.81 -12.21
N GLN A 507 -30.10 7.72 -12.98
CA GLN A 507 -31.24 6.79 -13.03
C GLN A 507 -30.84 5.43 -12.45
N THR A 508 -31.70 4.87 -11.60
CA THR A 508 -31.57 3.50 -11.08
C THR A 508 -31.99 2.51 -12.16
N MET A 509 -31.13 1.56 -12.46
CA MET A 509 -31.38 0.46 -13.39
C MET A 509 -30.98 -0.87 -12.76
N TYR A 510 -31.58 -1.95 -13.23
CA TYR A 510 -31.34 -3.32 -12.75
C TYR A 510 -30.66 -4.11 -13.86
N ARG A 511 -29.41 -4.53 -13.63
CA ARG A 511 -28.65 -5.34 -14.57
C ARG A 511 -29.13 -6.78 -14.53
N ALA A 512 -29.44 -7.34 -15.69
CA ALA A 512 -29.88 -8.72 -15.85
C ALA A 512 -28.66 -9.62 -16.13
N ARG A 513 -28.37 -10.58 -15.23
CA ARG A 513 -27.25 -11.52 -15.35
C ARG A 513 -27.61 -12.98 -15.13
N PHE A 514 -26.78 -13.86 -15.66
CA PHE A 514 -26.67 -15.26 -15.27
C PHE A 514 -25.36 -15.49 -14.52
N VAL A 515 -25.41 -16.28 -13.46
CA VAL A 515 -24.25 -16.66 -12.64
C VAL A 515 -24.05 -18.18 -12.63
N GLY A 516 -22.99 -18.66 -11.98
CA GLY A 516 -22.69 -20.08 -11.84
C GLY A 516 -21.84 -20.68 -12.97
N PHE A 517 -21.09 -19.85 -13.71
CA PHE A 517 -20.14 -20.35 -14.71
C PHE A 517 -18.79 -20.68 -14.06
N GLN A 518 -18.30 -21.90 -14.29
CA GLN A 518 -17.07 -22.42 -13.68
C GLN A 518 -15.80 -21.79 -14.26
N ASP A 519 -15.86 -21.43 -15.54
CA ASP A 519 -14.73 -20.85 -16.28
C ASP A 519 -15.20 -19.90 -17.39
N LYS A 520 -14.21 -19.22 -17.99
CA LYS A 520 -14.41 -18.24 -19.04
C LYS A 520 -15.04 -18.85 -20.29
N ASN A 521 -14.65 -20.06 -20.65
CA ASN A 521 -15.08 -20.72 -21.88
C ASN A 521 -16.57 -21.06 -21.79
N GLN A 522 -17.03 -21.50 -20.62
CA GLN A 522 -18.44 -21.77 -20.34
C GLN A 522 -19.30 -20.49 -20.43
N ALA A 523 -18.82 -19.38 -19.87
CA ALA A 523 -19.51 -18.09 -19.97
C ALA A 523 -19.53 -17.55 -21.42
N GLN A 524 -18.43 -17.72 -22.17
CA GLN A 524 -18.36 -17.32 -23.58
C GLN A 524 -19.27 -18.16 -24.47
N ALA A 525 -19.35 -19.48 -24.25
CA ALA A 525 -20.24 -20.37 -24.98
C ALA A 525 -21.72 -20.01 -24.75
N ALA A 526 -22.11 -19.78 -23.49
CA ALA A 526 -23.45 -19.30 -23.17
C ALA A 526 -23.76 -17.95 -23.82
N CYS A 527 -22.76 -17.06 -23.88
CA CYS A 527 -22.89 -15.77 -24.54
C CYS A 527 -23.10 -15.87 -26.06
N GLN A 528 -22.46 -16.84 -26.71
CA GLN A 528 -22.68 -17.11 -28.13
C GLN A 528 -24.10 -17.63 -28.39
N SER A 529 -24.60 -18.53 -27.55
CA SER A 529 -25.99 -19.04 -27.66
C SER A 529 -27.02 -17.92 -27.48
N LEU A 530 -26.80 -17.01 -26.52
CA LEU A 530 -27.64 -15.83 -26.30
C LEU A 530 -27.65 -14.89 -27.52
N LYS A 531 -26.49 -14.64 -28.14
CA LYS A 531 -26.40 -13.83 -29.36
C LYS A 531 -27.14 -14.45 -30.54
N ARG A 532 -27.07 -15.78 -30.70
CA ARG A 532 -27.86 -16.49 -31.74
C ARG A 532 -29.37 -16.39 -31.49
N ALA A 533 -29.77 -16.38 -30.22
CA ALA A 533 -31.15 -16.12 -29.81
C ALA A 533 -31.55 -14.62 -29.81
N LYS A 534 -30.73 -13.75 -30.42
CA LYS A 534 -30.94 -12.29 -30.55
C LYS A 534 -30.94 -11.51 -29.23
N PHE A 535 -30.25 -11.99 -28.20
CA PHE A 535 -29.99 -11.24 -26.97
C PHE A 535 -28.62 -10.58 -27.00
N ASN A 536 -28.54 -9.37 -26.43
CA ASN A 536 -27.26 -8.76 -26.10
C ASN A 536 -26.55 -9.61 -25.06
N CYS A 537 -25.22 -9.67 -25.13
CA CYS A 537 -24.47 -10.46 -24.17
C CYS A 537 -23.03 -9.97 -23.99
N TYR A 538 -22.62 -9.88 -22.72
CA TYR A 538 -21.27 -9.54 -22.28
C TYR A 538 -20.84 -10.44 -21.10
N THR A 539 -19.65 -11.06 -21.21
CA THR A 539 -19.06 -11.90 -20.16
C THR A 539 -18.28 -11.06 -19.16
N ILE A 540 -18.53 -11.26 -17.87
CA ILE A 540 -17.92 -10.49 -16.76
C ILE A 540 -17.31 -11.49 -15.78
N TYR A 541 -16.20 -11.12 -15.14
CA TYR A 541 -15.67 -11.81 -13.97
C TYR A 541 -15.78 -10.85 -12.79
N GLN A 542 -16.59 -11.20 -11.80
CA GLN A 542 -16.69 -10.54 -10.50
C GLN A 542 -16.25 -11.53 -9.44
#